data_AF-A0A6F8XBL6-F1
#
_entry.id   AF-A0A6F8XBL6-F1
#
_cell.length_a   1.000
_cell.length_b   1.000
_cell.length_c   1.000
_cell.angle_alpha   90.00
_cell.angle_beta   90.00
_cell.angle_gamma   90.00
#
_symmetry.space_group_name_H-M   'P 1'
#
loop_
_entity.id
_entity.type
_entity.pdbx_description
1 polymer ?
#
loop_
_entity_poly.entity_id
_entity_poly.type
_entity_poly.pdbx_seq_one_letter_code
_entity_poly.pdbx_strand_id
1 'polypeptide(L)' 'MKEHFVIAFVDHTKRTFNTTARKKNARLKQVEQQCRRLGYQSNILATQLDKSTADAMKVSIDAAYEAAGYRYIPRPPLP' A
#
# COMPACT_ATOMS: atom_id res chain seq x y z
N MET A 1 -17.03 -4.46 -10.09
CA MET A 1 -15.91 -4.07 -10.97
C MET A 1 -14.58 -4.46 -10.33
N LYS A 2 -13.80 -5.33 -11.00
CA LYS A 2 -12.49 -5.83 -10.58
C LYS A 2 -11.38 -4.85 -11.00
N GLU A 3 -11.22 -3.79 -10.22
CA GLU A 3 -10.35 -2.66 -10.59
C GLU A 3 -9.42 -2.22 -9.46
N HIS A 4 -9.47 -2.89 -8.30
CA HIS A 4 -8.65 -2.53 -7.15
C HIS A 4 -7.28 -3.22 -7.21
N PHE A 5 -6.29 -2.47 -6.76
CA PHE A 5 -4.91 -2.86 -6.61
C PHE A 5 -4.58 -2.85 -5.13
N VAL A 6 -3.78 -3.83 -4.70
CA VAL A 6 -3.16 -3.84 -3.38
C VAL A 6 -1.66 -3.59 -3.58
N ILE A 7 -1.20 -2.46 -3.05
CA ILE A 7 0.21 -2.06 -3.09
C ILE A 7 0.70 -1.85 -1.67
N ALA A 8 1.82 -2.48 -1.34
CA ALA A 8 2.59 -2.19 -0.13
C ALA A 8 3.75 -1.26 -0.48
N PHE A 9 3.92 -0.20 0.30
CA PHE A 9 5.04 0.71 0.23
C PHE A 9 5.94 0.45 1.43
N VAL A 10 7.19 0.07 1.20
CA VAL A 10 8.09 -0.41 2.26
C VAL A 10 9.39 0.37 2.25
N ASP A 11 9.83 0.83 3.43
CA ASP A 11 11.17 1.34 3.69
C ASP A 11 11.89 0.30 4.56
N HIS A 12 12.77 -0.48 3.91
CA HIS A 12 13.53 -1.54 4.58
C HIS A 12 14.59 -0.99 5.54
N THR A 13 15.06 0.25 5.34
CA THR A 13 16.09 0.86 6.21
C THR A 13 15.49 1.26 7.55
N LYS A 14 14.31 1.89 7.52
CA LYS A 14 13.59 2.31 8.73
C LYS A 14 12.68 1.24 9.31
N ARG A 15 12.55 0.10 8.62
CA ARG A 15 11.57 -0.97 8.90
C ARG A 15 10.17 -0.40 9.07
N THR A 16 9.75 0.45 8.14
CA THR A 16 8.40 1.05 8.13
C THR A 16 7.67 0.70 6.86
N PHE A 17 6.34 0.63 6.93
CA PHE A 17 5.53 0.35 5.76
C PHE A 17 4.19 1.10 5.80
N ASN A 18 3.53 1.14 4.65
CA ASN A 18 2.12 1.49 4.54
C ASN A 18 1.51 0.77 3.33
N THR A 19 0.19 0.61 3.32
CA THR A 19 -0.49 -0.14 2.26
C THR A 19 -1.65 0.64 1.67
N THR A 20 -2.04 0.27 0.46
CA THR A 20 -3.17 0.86 -0.26
C THR A 20 -3.96 -0.23 -0.95
N ALA A 21 -5.28 -0.24 -0.73
CA ALA A 21 -6.26 -0.93 -1.54
C ALA A 21 -7.07 0.13 -2.31
N ARG A 22 -6.73 0.41 -3.58
CA ARG A 22 -7.39 1.47 -4.36
C ARG A 22 -7.54 1.11 -5.82
N LYS A 23 -8.52 1.72 -6.48
CA LYS A 23 -8.62 1.70 -7.93
C LYS A 23 -7.44 2.41 -8.58
N LYS A 24 -7.02 1.96 -9.77
CA LYS A 24 -5.98 2.63 -10.58
C LYS A 24 -6.27 4.12 -10.79
N ASN A 25 -7.54 4.47 -10.96
CA ASN A 25 -8.00 5.82 -11.29
C ASN A 25 -8.10 6.73 -10.05
N ALA A 26 -7.96 6.17 -8.84
CA ALA A 26 -8.12 6.89 -7.57
C ALA A 26 -6.80 7.55 -7.10
N ARG A 27 -6.18 8.35 -7.98
CA ARG A 27 -4.93 9.08 -7.72
C ARG A 27 -3.74 8.16 -7.36
N LEU A 28 -3.75 6.89 -7.80
CA LEU A 28 -2.74 5.88 -7.45
C LEU A 28 -1.31 6.35 -7.82
N LYS A 29 -1.15 6.96 -9.00
CA LYS A 29 0.13 7.53 -9.46
C LYS A 29 0.68 8.59 -8.49
N GLN A 30 -0.18 9.42 -7.91
CA GLN A 30 0.25 10.45 -6.96
C GLN A 30 0.65 9.83 -5.62
N VAL A 31 -0.05 8.78 -5.17
CA VAL A 31 0.34 8.00 -3.99
C VAL A 31 1.70 7.36 -4.19
N GLU A 32 1.93 6.69 -5.32
CA GLU A 32 3.22 6.07 -5.65
C GLU A 32 4.36 7.10 -5.68
N GLN A 33 4.13 8.26 -6.32
CA GLN A 33 5.11 9.34 -6.35
C GLN A 33 5.39 9.94 -4.96
N GLN A 34 4.37 10.09 -4.11
CA GLN A 34 4.54 10.54 -2.73
C GLN A 34 5.35 9.53 -1.92
N CYS A 35 5.01 8.24 -1.97
CA CYS A 35 5.74 7.17 -1.28
C CYS A 35 7.20 7.10 -1.73
N ARG A 36 7.46 7.20 -3.03
CA ARG A 36 8.83 7.23 -3.57
C ARG A 36 9.63 8.42 -3.04
N ARG A 37 9.02 9.62 -2.95
CA ARG A 37 9.67 10.80 -2.35
C ARG A 37 9.97 10.64 -0.86
N LEU A 38 9.14 9.88 -0.15
CA LEU A 38 9.31 9.58 1.27
C LEU A 38 10.31 8.44 1.53
N GLY A 39 10.91 7.85 0.48
CA GLY A 39 11.91 6.79 0.58
C GLY A 39 11.36 5.36 0.56
N TYR A 40 10.07 5.18 0.27
CA TYR A 40 9.47 3.85 0.18
C TYR A 40 9.63 3.24 -1.22
N GLN A 41 9.79 1.92 -1.27
CA GLN A 41 9.70 1.10 -2.47
C GLN A 41 8.27 0.57 -2.65
N SER A 42 7.76 0.57 -3.88
CA SER A 42 6.41 0.12 -4.21
C SER A 42 6.41 -1.36 -4.62
N ASN A 43 5.66 -2.18 -3.89
CA ASN A 43 5.45 -3.60 -4.18
C ASN A 43 3.98 -3.83 -4.55
N ILE A 44 3.70 -4.13 -5.81
CA ILE A 44 2.36 -4.50 -6.27
C ILE A 44 2.12 -5.95 -5.89
N LEU A 45 1.17 -6.19 -4.98
CA LEU A 45 0.92 -7.52 -4.43
C LEU A 45 -0.26 -8.22 -5.12
N ALA A 46 -1.26 -7.45 -5.54
CA ALA A 46 -2.41 -7.98 -6.27
C ALA A 46 -3.06 -6.92 -7.15
N THR A 47 -3.70 -7.38 -8.23
CA THR A 47 -4.43 -6.53 -9.19
C THR A 47 -5.78 -7.17 -9.54
N GLN A 48 -6.67 -6.40 -10.17
CA GLN A 48 -8.00 -6.87 -10.62
C GLN A 48 -8.87 -7.47 -9.51
N LEU A 49 -8.84 -6.87 -8.31
CA LEU A 49 -9.69 -7.28 -7.20
C LEU A 49 -10.98 -6.45 -7.15
N ASP A 50 -12.06 -7.05 -6.65
CA ASP A 50 -13.17 -6.28 -6.12
C ASP A 50 -12.75 -5.55 -4.82
N LYS A 51 -13.55 -4.57 -4.41
CA LYS A 51 -13.22 -3.70 -3.27
C LYS A 51 -13.05 -4.50 -1.97
N SER A 52 -14.03 -5.36 -1.66
CA SER A 52 -14.03 -6.17 -0.44
C SER A 52 -12.81 -7.08 -0.34
N THR A 53 -12.45 -7.75 -1.44
CA THR A 53 -11.27 -8.61 -1.49
C THR A 53 -9.99 -7.81 -1.34
N ALA A 54 -9.89 -6.64 -1.97
CA ALA A 54 -8.72 -5.77 -1.83
C ALA A 54 -8.55 -5.24 -0.39
N ASP A 55 -9.66 -4.86 0.26
CA ASP A 55 -9.65 -4.38 1.64
C ASP A 55 -9.25 -5.51 2.62
N ALA A 56 -9.81 -6.72 2.45
CA ALA A 56 -9.44 -7.89 3.26
C ALA A 56 -7.96 -8.29 3.08
N MET A 57 -7.47 -8.23 1.83
CA MET A 57 -6.09 -8.52 1.52
C MET A 57 -5.15 -7.47 2.11
N LYS A 58 -5.52 -6.18 2.06
CA LYS A 58 -4.76 -5.11 2.72
C LYS A 58 -4.57 -5.39 4.21
N VAL A 59 -5.64 -5.77 4.92
CA VAL A 59 -5.57 -6.12 6.36
C VAL A 59 -4.61 -7.28 6.59
N SER A 60 -4.66 -8.31 5.74
CA SER A 60 -3.77 -9.47 5.84
C SER A 60 -2.30 -9.11 5.59
N ILE A 61 -2.04 -8.24 4.62
CA ILE A 61 -0.69 -7.73 4.33
C ILE A 61 -0.17 -6.85 5.46
N ASP A 62 -1.02 -6.00 6.03
CA ASP A 62 -0.65 -5.17 7.18
C ASP A 62 -0.19 -6.05 8.35
N ALA A 63 -0.98 -7.08 8.70
CA ALA A 63 -0.63 -8.04 9.73
C ALA A 63 0.68 -8.79 9.44
N ALA A 64 0.93 -9.16 8.17
CA ALA A 64 2.15 -9.86 7.78
C ALA A 64 3.42 -8.98 7.95
N TYR A 65 3.35 -7.70 7.58
CA TYR A 65 4.48 -6.78 7.79
C TYR A 65 4.71 -6.48 9.27
N GLU A 66 3.65 -6.30 10.05
CA GLU A 66 3.76 -6.12 11.51
C GLU A 66 4.37 -7.35 12.18
N ALA A 67 3.93 -8.56 11.81
CA ALA A 67 4.52 -9.81 12.30
C ALA A 67 5.99 -9.98 11.89
N ALA A 68 6.39 -9.44 10.73
CA ALA A 68 7.77 -9.35 10.29
C ALA A 68 8.58 -8.22 10.96
N GLY A 69 7.99 -7.50 11.93
CA GLY A 69 8.63 -6.45 12.71
C GLY A 69 8.78 -5.12 11.98
N TYR A 70 7.91 -4.85 11.00
CA TYR A 70 7.80 -3.52 10.40
C TYR A 70 6.74 -2.71 11.13
N ARG A 71 6.96 -1.39 11.24
CA ARG A 71 5.99 -0.47 11.85
C ARG A 71 5.14 0.21 10.78
N TYR A 72 3.82 0.17 10.94
CA TYR A 72 2.90 0.90 10.07
C TYR A 72 3.02 2.41 10.30
N ILE A 73 3.21 3.19 9.23
CA ILE A 73 3.23 4.65 9.26
C ILE A 73 2.16 5.20 8.30
N PRO A 74 1.14 5.92 8.79
CA PRO A 74 0.14 6.50 7.91
C PRO A 74 0.79 7.51 6.96
N ARG A 75 0.35 7.51 5.70
CA ARG A 75 0.80 8.49 4.71
C ARG A 75 0.19 9.86 5.01
N PRO A 76 0.93 10.96 4.80
CA PRO A 76 0.34 12.30 4.86
C PRO A 76 -0.70 12.48 3.74
N PRO A 77 -1.67 13.41 3.91
CA PRO A 77 -2.64 13.73 2.88
C PRO A 77 -1.96 14.06 1.55
N LEU A 78 -2.60 13.69 0.43
CA LEU A 78 -2.15 14.16 -0.87
C LEU A 78 -2.40 15.67 -0.96
N PRO A 79 -1.46 16.46 -1.52
CA PRO A 79 -1.70 17.86 -1.83
C PRO A 79 -2.82 18.04 -2.87
#